data_AF-A0AAW2GNJ0-F1
#
_entry.id   AF-A0AAW2GNJ0-F1
#
_cell.length_a   1.000
_cell.length_b   1.000
_cell.length_c   1.000
_cell.angle_alpha   90.00
_cell.angle_beta   90.00
_cell.angle_gamma   90.00
#
_symmetry.space_group_name_H-M   'P 1'
#
loop_
_entity.id
_entity.type
_entity.pdbx_description
1 polymer ?
#
loop_
_entity_poly.entity_id
_entity_poly.type
_entity_poly.pdbx_seq_one_letter_code
_entity_poly.pdbx_strand_id
1 'polypeptide(L)'
;MGFIDDELQEVSLLCHNVVDGSRLVSCVQTMVRVEITKTSFKQLVVCIQFQKDYPSSPLFVELKSKTLSAKLLDGLAEVCEKECKRFLNKAQILPVLKFIRNYIDENPLICCYEEILTLKKLLEDKDELKLKQKTSSINLTLHQNLYYFKIKLEIPDNYPSNCVIFSNVDSNFPLLFNRYLVGQGKELARQCVEPPLKKQEKQFIPSPSLNTAISFLIKSVKAFPQEPCQQCKITCLPANPEEVVTDENADLHAERLYCGHLFHLKCLVTYMKTPPFHGGKKCPSCGKRVYHDKWGLSDKLAEARWAHQEARMRELAEVEEFFS
;
A
#
# COMPACT_ATOMS: atom_id res chain seq x y z
N MET A 1 37.84 -31.54 -27.12
CA MET A 1 36.82 -30.56 -26.68
C MET A 1 37.13 -30.26 -25.24
N GLY A 2 37.24 -28.98 -24.88
CA GLY A 2 37.54 -28.59 -23.50
C GLY A 2 36.31 -28.76 -22.62
N PHE A 3 36.50 -28.87 -21.30
CA PHE A 3 35.39 -28.97 -20.32
C PHE A 3 34.31 -27.89 -20.54
N ILE A 4 34.73 -26.67 -20.88
CA ILE A 4 33.83 -25.55 -21.16
C ILE A 4 33.00 -25.79 -22.42
N ASP A 5 33.57 -26.37 -23.48
CA ASP A 5 32.85 -26.64 -24.73
C ASP A 5 31.75 -27.69 -24.50
N ASP A 6 32.05 -28.71 -23.71
CA ASP A 6 31.11 -29.78 -23.36
C ASP A 6 29.93 -29.22 -22.54
N GLU A 7 30.20 -28.35 -21.55
CA GLU A 7 29.15 -27.69 -20.76
C GLU A 7 28.32 -26.71 -21.61
N LEU A 8 28.96 -25.97 -22.52
CA LEU A 8 28.24 -25.06 -23.44
C LEU A 8 27.31 -25.84 -24.38
N GLN A 9 27.76 -27.00 -24.90
CA GLN A 9 26.91 -27.88 -25.69
C GLN A 9 25.73 -28.38 -24.86
N GLU A 10 25.96 -28.84 -23.63
CA GLU A 10 24.90 -29.28 -22.72
C GLU A 10 23.88 -28.17 -22.46
N VAL A 11 24.34 -26.95 -22.15
CA VAL A 11 23.47 -25.78 -21.94
C VAL A 11 22.66 -25.47 -23.20
N SER A 12 23.27 -25.50 -24.38
CA SER A 12 22.59 -25.21 -25.65
C SER A 12 21.44 -26.18 -25.94
N LEU A 13 21.58 -27.44 -25.54
CA LEU A 13 20.59 -28.50 -25.77
C LEU A 13 19.52 -28.55 -24.67
N LEU A 14 19.91 -28.33 -23.42
CA LEU A 14 19.06 -28.61 -22.26
C LEU A 14 18.46 -27.37 -21.58
N CYS A 15 18.97 -26.16 -21.81
CA CYS A 15 18.56 -24.96 -21.08
C CYS A 15 17.05 -24.74 -21.09
N HIS A 16 16.42 -24.81 -22.27
CA HIS A 16 14.97 -24.63 -22.41
C HIS A 16 14.14 -25.72 -21.69
N ASN A 17 14.66 -26.94 -21.63
CA ASN A 17 13.97 -28.09 -21.02
C ASN A 17 14.16 -28.13 -19.49
N VAL A 18 15.31 -27.67 -18.99
CA VAL A 18 15.66 -27.73 -17.57
C VAL A 18 15.18 -26.48 -16.83
N VAL A 19 15.08 -25.34 -17.52
CA VAL A 19 14.74 -24.04 -16.95
C VAL A 19 13.53 -23.48 -17.67
N ASP A 20 12.35 -23.66 -17.06
CA ASP A 20 11.08 -23.18 -17.61
C ASP A 20 11.09 -21.68 -17.87
N GLY A 21 10.59 -21.26 -19.04
CA GLY A 21 10.53 -19.85 -19.43
C GLY A 21 11.90 -19.24 -19.74
N SER A 22 12.92 -20.07 -19.96
CA SER A 22 14.25 -19.62 -20.38
C SER A 22 14.38 -19.47 -21.90
N ARG A 23 15.16 -18.46 -22.30
CA ARG A 23 15.57 -18.20 -23.68
C ARG A 23 17.06 -17.94 -23.70
N LEU A 24 17.80 -18.82 -24.36
CA LEU A 24 19.25 -18.67 -24.56
C LEU A 24 19.51 -17.59 -25.61
N VAL A 25 20.18 -16.51 -25.21
CA VAL A 25 20.50 -15.36 -26.08
C VAL A 25 21.91 -15.48 -26.65
N SER A 26 22.86 -15.92 -25.83
CA SER A 26 24.25 -16.15 -26.22
C SER A 26 24.79 -17.35 -25.45
N CYS A 27 25.56 -18.20 -26.12
CA CYS A 27 26.18 -19.38 -25.52
C CYS A 27 27.56 -19.56 -26.15
N VAL A 28 28.51 -18.74 -25.71
CA VAL A 28 29.89 -18.74 -26.21
C VAL A 28 30.85 -18.77 -25.03
N GLN A 29 32.10 -19.16 -25.29
CA GLN A 29 33.13 -19.33 -24.26
C GLN A 29 33.44 -18.04 -23.48
N THR A 30 33.21 -16.86 -24.06
CA THR A 30 33.39 -15.59 -23.35
C THR A 30 32.22 -15.25 -22.43
N MET A 31 31.01 -15.71 -22.77
CA MET A 31 29.79 -15.32 -22.06
C MET A 31 28.61 -16.22 -22.41
N VAL A 32 27.88 -16.62 -21.38
CA VAL A 32 26.54 -17.23 -21.51
C VAL A 32 25.50 -16.23 -21.05
N ARG A 33 24.50 -15.97 -21.89
CA ARG A 33 23.41 -15.03 -21.61
C ARG A 33 22.08 -15.73 -21.77
N VAL A 34 21.31 -15.79 -20.69
CA VAL A 34 20.00 -16.44 -20.64
C VAL A 34 18.97 -15.47 -20.12
N GLU A 35 17.86 -15.32 -20.84
CA GLU A 35 16.69 -14.60 -20.34
C GLU A 35 15.75 -15.59 -19.65
N ILE A 36 15.27 -15.25 -18.47
CA ILE A 36 14.29 -16.04 -17.70
C ILE A 36 13.05 -15.19 -17.51
N THR A 37 11.91 -15.67 -18.01
CA THR A 37 10.62 -14.97 -17.94
C THR A 37 9.60 -15.84 -17.22
N LYS A 38 9.07 -15.35 -16.09
CA LYS A 38 7.93 -15.96 -15.39
C LYS A 38 6.63 -15.20 -15.64
N THR A 39 6.67 -13.88 -15.56
CA THR A 39 5.57 -12.98 -15.92
C THR A 39 6.13 -11.77 -16.65
N SER A 40 5.26 -10.90 -17.18
CA SER A 40 5.67 -9.63 -17.80
C SER A 40 6.52 -8.75 -16.87
N PHE A 41 6.32 -8.86 -15.54
CA PHE A 41 7.10 -8.14 -14.56
C PHE A 41 8.27 -8.96 -13.98
N LYS A 42 8.10 -10.27 -13.79
CA LYS A 42 9.16 -11.17 -13.29
C LYS A 42 9.99 -11.70 -14.46
N GLN A 43 10.79 -10.82 -15.04
CA GLN A 43 11.72 -11.15 -16.12
C GLN A 43 13.13 -10.65 -15.79
N LEU A 44 14.15 -11.44 -16.08
CA LEU A 44 15.54 -11.06 -15.87
C LEU A 44 16.46 -11.69 -16.92
N VAL A 45 17.63 -11.10 -17.06
CA VAL A 45 18.73 -11.54 -17.91
C VAL A 45 19.86 -11.99 -16.98
N VAL A 46 20.25 -13.25 -17.10
CA VAL A 46 21.41 -13.83 -16.44
C VAL A 46 22.59 -13.74 -17.39
N CYS A 47 23.65 -13.08 -16.95
CA CYS A 47 24.92 -12.94 -17.64
C CYS A 47 25.98 -13.72 -16.86
N ILE A 48 26.56 -14.74 -17.49
CA ILE A 48 27.49 -15.66 -16.85
C ILE A 48 28.83 -15.58 -17.59
N GLN A 49 29.90 -15.47 -16.82
CA GLN A 49 31.27 -15.46 -17.35
C GLN A 49 32.13 -16.50 -16.63
N PHE A 50 32.96 -17.19 -17.41
CA PHE A 50 33.94 -18.14 -16.89
C PHE A 50 35.14 -17.39 -16.33
N GLN A 51 35.61 -17.80 -15.16
CA GLN A 51 36.88 -17.35 -14.62
C GLN A 51 38.04 -18.18 -15.21
N LYS A 52 39.27 -17.67 -15.11
CA LYS A 52 40.47 -18.30 -15.70
C LYS A 52 40.69 -19.73 -15.20
N ASP A 53 40.35 -20.00 -13.94
CA ASP A 53 40.58 -21.28 -13.27
C ASP A 53 39.34 -22.19 -13.25
N TYR A 54 38.31 -21.87 -14.06
CA TYR A 54 37.11 -22.70 -14.18
C TYR A 54 37.45 -24.10 -14.75
N PRO A 55 36.90 -25.21 -14.21
CA PRO A 55 35.81 -25.31 -13.24
C PRO A 55 36.22 -25.32 -11.74
N SER A 56 37.50 -25.12 -11.42
CA SER A 56 38.00 -25.09 -10.05
C SER A 56 37.62 -23.83 -9.29
N SER A 57 37.19 -22.78 -10.01
CA SER A 57 36.65 -21.54 -9.46
C SER A 57 35.16 -21.38 -9.79
N PRO A 58 34.40 -20.59 -9.01
CA PRO A 58 32.99 -20.35 -9.28
C PRO A 58 32.78 -19.47 -10.52
N LEU A 59 31.63 -19.62 -11.16
CA LEU A 59 31.19 -18.69 -12.21
C LEU A 59 30.96 -17.28 -11.66
N PHE A 60 31.24 -16.27 -12.48
CA PHE A 60 30.82 -14.89 -12.22
C PHE A 60 29.41 -14.70 -12.78
N VAL A 61 28.48 -14.22 -11.94
CA VAL A 61 27.06 -14.10 -12.29
C VAL A 61 26.61 -12.65 -12.13
N GLU A 62 26.17 -12.05 -13.23
CA GLU A 62 25.57 -10.72 -13.25
C GLU A 62 24.09 -10.83 -13.64
N LEU A 63 23.21 -10.19 -12.87
CA LEU A 63 21.75 -10.23 -13.11
C LEU A 63 21.24 -8.85 -13.52
N LYS A 64 20.48 -8.79 -14.61
CA LYS A 64 19.88 -7.53 -15.11
C LYS A 64 18.38 -7.69 -15.28
N SER A 65 17.61 -6.68 -14.91
CA SER A 65 16.16 -6.63 -15.16
C SER A 65 15.74 -5.19 -15.46
N LYS A 66 14.68 -5.04 -16.25
CA LYS A 66 14.03 -3.73 -16.49
C LYS A 66 12.99 -3.41 -15.43
N THR A 67 12.57 -4.39 -14.64
CA THR A 67 11.39 -4.33 -13.76
C THR A 67 11.73 -4.64 -12.31
N LEU A 68 12.70 -5.52 -12.05
CA LEU A 68 13.13 -5.86 -10.69
C LEU A 68 14.19 -4.87 -10.18
N SER A 69 14.26 -4.73 -8.85
CA SER A 69 15.22 -3.87 -8.15
C SER A 69 16.67 -4.28 -8.39
N ALA A 70 17.54 -3.30 -8.66
CA ALA A 70 18.99 -3.52 -8.69
C ALA A 70 19.52 -4.13 -7.38
N LYS A 71 19.08 -3.62 -6.21
CA LYS A 71 19.52 -4.13 -4.90
C LYS A 71 19.14 -5.60 -4.68
N LEU A 72 17.97 -6.00 -5.18
CA LEU A 72 17.56 -7.40 -5.14
C LEU A 72 18.45 -8.26 -6.04
N LEU A 73 18.73 -7.76 -7.27
CA LEU A 73 19.56 -8.48 -8.24
C LEU A 73 21.00 -8.64 -7.75
N ASP A 74 21.59 -7.60 -7.16
CA ASP A 74 22.93 -7.64 -6.58
C ASP A 74 22.98 -8.69 -5.45
N GLY A 75 22.01 -8.64 -4.53
CA GLY A 75 21.92 -9.63 -3.45
C GLY A 75 21.70 -11.06 -3.96
N LEU A 76 20.91 -11.24 -5.02
CA LEU A 76 20.69 -12.55 -5.63
C LEU A 76 21.95 -13.05 -6.37
N ALA A 77 22.70 -12.16 -7.02
CA ALA A 77 23.96 -12.49 -7.67
C ALA A 77 24.98 -13.01 -6.65
N GLU A 78 25.14 -12.34 -5.49
CA GLU A 78 26.00 -12.80 -4.40
C GLU A 78 25.59 -14.19 -3.87
N VAL A 79 24.29 -14.46 -3.80
CA VAL A 79 23.79 -15.78 -3.40
C VAL A 79 24.09 -16.83 -4.48
N CYS A 80 23.95 -16.48 -5.76
CA CYS A 80 24.30 -17.38 -6.86
C CYS A 80 25.80 -17.75 -6.85
N GLU A 81 26.69 -16.78 -6.65
CA GLU A 81 28.13 -17.04 -6.54
C GLU A 81 28.47 -17.95 -5.34
N LYS A 82 27.74 -17.84 -4.23
CA LYS A 82 27.86 -18.76 -3.09
C LYS A 82 27.37 -20.17 -3.44
N GLU A 83 26.28 -20.29 -4.19
CA GLU A 83 25.79 -21.58 -4.68
C GLU A 83 26.76 -22.23 -5.67
N CYS A 84 27.39 -21.46 -6.57
CA CYS A 84 28.44 -21.95 -7.49
C CYS A 84 29.56 -22.70 -6.77
N LYS A 85 29.95 -22.25 -5.57
CA LYS A 85 31.01 -22.88 -4.76
C LYS A 85 30.66 -24.31 -4.31
N ARG A 86 29.40 -24.74 -4.39
CA ARG A 86 28.99 -26.13 -4.11
C ARG A 86 29.25 -27.06 -5.29
N PHE A 87 29.49 -26.49 -6.48
CA PHE A 87 29.65 -27.19 -7.73
C PHE A 87 31.08 -27.03 -8.30
N LEU A 88 32.07 -26.73 -7.45
CA LEU A 88 33.46 -26.67 -7.88
C LEU A 88 33.90 -28.01 -8.50
N ASN A 89 34.69 -27.92 -9.56
CA ASN A 89 35.13 -29.04 -10.39
C ASN A 89 33.99 -29.77 -11.13
N LYS A 90 32.79 -29.18 -11.21
CA LYS A 90 31.63 -29.69 -11.96
C LYS A 90 31.05 -28.58 -12.83
N ALA A 91 30.15 -28.94 -13.75
CA ALA A 91 29.37 -27.98 -14.52
C ALA A 91 28.47 -27.17 -13.57
N GLN A 92 28.45 -25.85 -13.72
CA GLN A 92 27.80 -24.92 -12.81
C GLN A 92 26.66 -24.13 -13.47
N ILE A 93 26.63 -23.99 -14.81
CA ILE A 93 25.67 -23.11 -15.50
C ILE A 93 24.22 -23.56 -15.28
N LEU A 94 23.87 -24.79 -15.65
CA LEU A 94 22.50 -25.29 -15.51
C LEU A 94 22.02 -25.32 -14.05
N PRO A 95 22.82 -25.80 -13.06
CA PRO A 95 22.46 -25.71 -11.65
C PRO A 95 22.12 -24.28 -11.19
N VAL A 96 22.93 -23.29 -11.59
CA VAL A 96 22.73 -21.88 -11.21
C VAL A 96 21.49 -21.29 -11.88
N LEU A 97 21.27 -21.55 -13.17
CA LEU A 97 20.07 -21.09 -13.88
C LEU A 97 18.80 -21.69 -13.26
N LYS A 98 18.84 -22.98 -12.90
CA LYS A 98 17.74 -23.65 -12.20
C LYS A 98 17.51 -23.07 -10.81
N PHE A 99 18.58 -22.76 -10.07
CA PHE A 99 18.50 -22.09 -8.77
C PHE A 99 17.81 -20.72 -8.89
N ILE A 100 18.22 -19.89 -9.86
CA ILE A 100 17.61 -18.57 -10.10
C ILE A 100 16.12 -18.72 -10.43
N ARG A 101 15.76 -19.67 -11.29
CA ARG A 101 14.37 -19.91 -11.66
C ARG A 101 13.52 -20.33 -10.46
N ASN A 102 14.02 -21.26 -9.66
CA ASN A 102 13.37 -21.72 -8.44
C ASN A 102 13.21 -20.58 -7.43
N TYR A 103 14.23 -19.73 -7.28
CA TYR A 103 14.18 -18.56 -6.40
C TYR A 103 13.02 -17.61 -6.78
N ILE A 104 12.81 -17.37 -8.08
CA ILE A 104 11.70 -16.54 -8.57
C ILE A 104 10.33 -17.15 -8.23
N ASP A 105 10.21 -18.48 -8.30
CA ASP A 105 8.96 -19.19 -7.99
C ASP A 105 8.68 -19.24 -6.49
N GLU A 106 9.71 -19.45 -5.66
CA GLU A 106 9.58 -19.53 -4.21
C GLU A 106 9.40 -18.16 -3.54
N ASN A 107 9.79 -17.08 -4.21
CA ASN A 107 9.73 -15.70 -3.68
C ASN A 107 8.83 -14.81 -4.55
N PRO A 108 7.50 -15.00 -4.54
CA PRO A 108 6.61 -14.22 -5.39
C PRO A 108 6.58 -12.72 -5.05
N LEU A 109 6.96 -12.32 -3.84
CA LEU A 109 6.97 -10.92 -3.39
C LEU A 109 8.15 -10.10 -3.94
N ILE A 110 9.04 -10.69 -4.75
CA ILE A 110 10.16 -9.95 -5.39
C ILE A 110 9.69 -8.77 -6.25
N CYS A 111 8.46 -8.85 -6.80
CA CYS A 111 7.89 -7.79 -7.64
C CYS A 111 7.60 -6.49 -6.87
N CYS A 112 7.44 -6.57 -5.55
CA CYS A 112 7.21 -5.42 -4.67
C CYS A 112 8.37 -5.17 -3.70
N TYR A 113 9.58 -5.65 -4.02
CA TYR A 113 10.74 -5.56 -3.13
C TYR A 113 11.05 -4.12 -2.67
N GLU A 114 11.11 -3.16 -3.60
CA GLU A 114 11.36 -1.75 -3.25
C GLU A 114 10.24 -1.16 -2.40
N GLU A 115 8.98 -1.45 -2.74
CA GLU A 115 7.82 -0.97 -1.97
C GLU A 115 7.84 -1.51 -0.54
N ILE A 116 8.23 -2.78 -0.34
CA ILE A 116 8.40 -3.36 0.99
C ILE A 116 9.51 -2.63 1.75
N LEU A 117 10.63 -2.32 1.10
CA LEU A 117 11.72 -1.56 1.74
C LEU A 117 11.30 -0.15 2.13
N THR A 118 10.51 0.55 1.30
CA THR A 118 9.99 1.87 1.64
C THR A 118 8.98 1.81 2.77
N LEU A 119 8.08 0.83 2.75
CA LEU A 119 7.07 0.66 3.80
C LEU A 119 7.69 0.34 5.15
N LYS A 120 8.73 -0.52 5.19
CA LYS A 120 9.45 -0.82 6.44
C LYS A 120 10.04 0.43 7.12
N LYS A 121 10.37 1.48 6.37
CA LYS A 121 10.87 2.75 6.93
C LYS A 121 9.77 3.62 7.56
N LEU A 122 8.51 3.35 7.25
CA LEU A 122 7.36 4.08 7.79
C LEU A 122 6.76 3.43 9.05
N LEU A 123 7.21 2.23 9.39
CA LEU A 123 6.72 1.49 10.55
C LEU A 123 7.45 1.94 11.81
N GLU A 124 6.71 2.01 12.91
CA GLU A 124 7.25 2.26 14.24
C GLU A 124 7.53 0.94 14.98
N ASP A 125 8.17 1.01 16.15
CA ASP A 125 8.65 -0.17 16.89
C ASP A 125 7.56 -1.20 17.24
N LYS A 126 6.31 -0.75 17.39
CA LYS A 126 5.17 -1.63 17.71
C LYS A 126 4.49 -2.21 16.47
N ASP A 127 4.77 -1.68 15.29
CA ASP A 127 4.15 -2.13 14.06
C ASP A 127 4.86 -3.37 13.50
N GLU A 128 4.14 -4.20 12.77
CA GLU A 128 4.71 -5.40 12.15
C GLU A 128 4.33 -5.51 10.67
N LEU A 129 5.31 -5.89 9.85
CA LEU A 129 5.11 -6.26 8.45
C LEU A 129 5.67 -7.66 8.19
N LYS A 130 4.79 -8.66 8.30
CA LYS A 130 5.14 -10.09 8.15
C LYS A 130 4.94 -10.54 6.71
N LEU A 131 6.04 -10.85 6.03
CA LEU A 131 6.04 -11.32 4.65
C LEU A 131 5.79 -12.84 4.60
N LYS A 132 4.86 -13.29 3.76
CA LYS A 132 4.55 -14.70 3.52
C LYS A 132 4.76 -15.02 2.04
N GLN A 133 5.98 -15.43 1.70
CA GLN A 133 6.38 -15.74 0.33
C GLN A 133 5.51 -16.84 -0.29
N LYS A 134 5.36 -17.99 0.36
CA LYS A 134 4.61 -19.14 -0.20
C LYS A 134 3.15 -18.84 -0.57
N THR A 135 2.51 -17.92 0.13
CA THR A 135 1.10 -17.54 -0.10
C THR A 135 0.97 -16.21 -0.86
N SER A 136 2.08 -15.64 -1.34
CA SER A 136 2.12 -14.32 -1.97
C SER A 136 1.35 -13.25 -1.19
N SER A 137 1.56 -13.20 0.14
CA SER A 137 0.79 -12.30 1.00
C SER A 137 1.64 -11.58 2.05
N ILE A 138 1.16 -10.43 2.50
CA ILE A 138 1.80 -9.58 3.50
C ILE A 138 0.78 -9.33 4.61
N ASN A 139 1.14 -9.66 5.85
CA ASN A 139 0.33 -9.32 7.01
C ASN A 139 0.88 -8.04 7.62
N LEU A 140 0.04 -7.00 7.69
CA LEU A 140 0.34 -5.71 8.28
C LEU A 140 -0.39 -5.59 9.61
N THR A 141 0.34 -5.25 10.66
CA THR A 141 -0.20 -4.92 11.98
C THR A 141 0.27 -3.52 12.33
N LEU A 142 -0.69 -2.62 12.59
CA LEU A 142 -0.43 -1.24 12.98
C LEU A 142 -0.98 -0.98 14.37
N HIS A 143 -0.22 -0.25 15.18
CA HIS A 143 -0.59 0.13 16.52
C HIS A 143 -0.48 1.63 16.72
N GLN A 144 -1.48 2.24 17.36
CA GLN A 144 -1.41 3.61 17.83
C GLN A 144 -2.10 3.70 19.19
N ASN A 145 -1.34 3.97 20.24
CA ASN A 145 -1.82 3.91 21.63
C ASN A 145 -2.47 2.53 21.91
N LEU A 146 -3.74 2.50 22.33
CA LEU A 146 -4.52 1.28 22.55
C LEU A 146 -5.26 0.80 21.29
N TYR A 147 -5.20 1.55 20.19
CA TYR A 147 -5.82 1.16 18.92
C TYR A 147 -4.90 0.26 18.10
N TYR A 148 -5.50 -0.71 17.39
CA TYR A 148 -4.82 -1.56 16.44
C TYR A 148 -5.60 -1.74 15.14
N PHE A 149 -4.86 -1.97 14.06
CA PHE A 149 -5.41 -2.31 12.76
C PHE A 149 -4.54 -3.39 12.12
N LYS A 150 -5.13 -4.56 11.89
CA LYS A 150 -4.51 -5.72 11.25
C LYS A 150 -5.17 -5.98 9.92
N ILE A 151 -4.37 -6.28 8.91
CA ILE A 151 -4.85 -6.61 7.58
C ILE A 151 -3.91 -7.56 6.85
N LYS A 152 -4.49 -8.46 6.06
CA LYS A 152 -3.76 -9.29 5.10
C LYS A 152 -3.87 -8.66 3.70
N LEU A 153 -2.74 -8.58 3.03
CA LEU A 153 -2.61 -8.08 1.67
C LEU A 153 -2.17 -9.23 0.78
N GLU A 154 -2.90 -9.51 -0.28
CA GLU A 154 -2.58 -10.57 -1.25
C GLU A 154 -2.05 -9.91 -2.52
N ILE A 155 -0.86 -10.34 -2.96
CA ILE A 155 -0.18 -9.81 -4.14
C ILE A 155 -0.50 -10.74 -5.33
N PRO A 156 -1.19 -10.25 -6.37
CA PRO A 156 -1.56 -11.06 -7.52
C PRO A 156 -0.33 -11.42 -8.37
N ASP A 157 -0.41 -12.53 -9.10
CA ASP A 157 0.71 -13.00 -9.94
C ASP A 157 1.12 -12.00 -11.03
N ASN A 158 0.13 -11.29 -11.58
CA ASN A 158 0.32 -10.27 -12.62
C ASN A 158 0.61 -8.87 -12.07
N TYR A 159 1.03 -8.74 -10.80
CA TYR A 159 1.44 -7.45 -10.26
C TYR A 159 2.59 -6.83 -11.07
N PRO A 160 2.57 -5.52 -11.39
CA PRO A 160 1.64 -4.46 -10.96
C PRO A 160 0.43 -4.24 -11.89
N SER A 161 0.17 -5.09 -12.87
CA SER A 161 -1.01 -4.94 -13.75
C SER A 161 -2.33 -5.12 -12.99
N ASN A 162 -2.33 -5.94 -11.93
CA ASN A 162 -3.44 -6.07 -10.99
C ASN A 162 -3.03 -5.44 -9.65
N CYS A 163 -3.98 -4.81 -8.95
CA CYS A 163 -3.72 -4.20 -7.66
C CYS A 163 -3.71 -5.22 -6.52
N VAL A 164 -3.17 -4.81 -5.37
CA VAL A 164 -3.14 -5.62 -4.16
C VAL A 164 -4.55 -5.81 -3.59
N ILE A 165 -4.83 -7.02 -3.10
CA ILE A 165 -6.15 -7.41 -2.58
C ILE A 165 -6.12 -7.37 -1.06
N PHE A 166 -7.15 -6.76 -0.47
CA PHE A 166 -7.28 -6.56 0.98
C PHE A 166 -8.19 -7.66 1.54
N SER A 167 -7.68 -8.45 2.50
CA SER A 167 -8.41 -9.54 3.17
C SER A 167 -8.11 -9.58 4.68
N ASN A 168 -8.90 -10.35 5.45
CA ASN A 168 -8.72 -10.59 6.89
C ASN A 168 -8.46 -9.31 7.72
N VAL A 169 -9.38 -8.35 7.66
CA VAL A 169 -9.29 -7.11 8.42
C VAL A 169 -9.75 -7.37 9.86
N ASP A 170 -8.92 -7.02 10.82
CA ASP A 170 -9.19 -7.12 12.25
C ASP A 170 -8.76 -5.82 12.96
N SER A 171 -9.66 -5.19 13.71
CA SER A 171 -9.41 -3.88 14.29
C SER A 171 -10.40 -3.53 15.40
N ASN A 172 -9.94 -2.76 16.38
CA ASN A 172 -10.77 -2.13 17.41
C ASN A 172 -11.17 -0.67 17.09
N PHE A 173 -10.94 -0.18 15.86
CA PHE A 173 -11.50 1.10 15.43
C PHE A 173 -13.03 1.02 15.23
N PRO A 174 -13.75 2.15 15.37
CA PRO A 174 -15.18 2.19 15.05
C PRO A 174 -15.46 1.76 13.61
N LEU A 175 -16.61 1.14 13.37
CA LEU A 175 -16.95 0.52 12.09
C LEU A 175 -16.84 1.47 10.89
N LEU A 176 -17.23 2.74 11.07
CA LEU A 176 -17.12 3.77 10.02
C LEU A 176 -15.67 4.02 9.59
N PHE A 177 -14.74 4.02 10.54
CA PHE A 177 -13.31 4.20 10.28
C PHE A 177 -12.72 2.97 9.59
N ASN A 178 -13.11 1.77 10.01
CA ASN A 178 -12.72 0.54 9.34
C ASN A 178 -13.18 0.49 7.89
N ARG A 179 -14.45 0.85 7.63
CA ARG A 179 -15.00 0.95 6.27
C ARG A 179 -14.23 1.97 5.44
N TYR A 180 -13.90 3.13 6.02
CA TYR A 180 -13.12 4.15 5.34
C TYR A 180 -11.69 3.69 5.03
N LEU A 181 -10.95 3.15 6.00
CA LEU A 181 -9.57 2.68 5.82
C LEU A 181 -9.48 1.64 4.70
N VAL A 182 -10.37 0.63 4.74
CA VAL A 182 -10.40 -0.44 3.73
C VAL A 182 -10.89 0.10 2.38
N GLY A 183 -11.97 0.88 2.37
CA GLY A 183 -12.55 1.42 1.14
C GLY A 183 -11.60 2.36 0.42
N GLN A 184 -11.01 3.32 1.13
CA GLN A 184 -10.05 4.27 0.57
C GLN A 184 -8.74 3.58 0.18
N GLY A 185 -8.26 2.60 0.97
CA GLY A 185 -7.09 1.80 0.62
C GLY A 185 -7.30 1.02 -0.69
N LYS A 186 -8.47 0.38 -0.85
CA LYS A 186 -8.85 -0.31 -2.10
C LYS A 186 -8.94 0.64 -3.28
N GLU A 187 -9.55 1.82 -3.10
CA GLU A 187 -9.68 2.80 -4.18
C GLU A 187 -8.32 3.36 -4.61
N LEU A 188 -7.42 3.65 -3.65
CA LEU A 188 -6.05 4.06 -3.98
C LEU A 188 -5.29 2.97 -4.74
N ALA A 189 -5.48 1.70 -4.36
CA ALA A 189 -4.87 0.60 -5.06
C ALA A 189 -5.43 0.44 -6.48
N ARG A 190 -6.75 0.60 -6.65
CA ARG A 190 -7.45 0.59 -7.94
C ARG A 190 -6.94 1.70 -8.86
N GLN A 191 -6.79 2.92 -8.36
CA GLN A 191 -6.31 4.07 -9.14
C GLN A 191 -4.89 3.89 -9.68
N CYS A 192 -4.08 3.02 -9.08
CA CYS A 192 -2.75 2.70 -9.59
C CYS A 192 -2.79 1.81 -10.84
N VAL A 193 -3.85 1.02 -11.03
CA VAL A 193 -3.91 -0.02 -12.09
C VAL A 193 -5.06 0.13 -13.08
N GLU A 194 -6.11 0.86 -12.71
CA GLU A 194 -7.26 1.14 -13.56
C GLU A 194 -7.30 2.62 -13.97
N PRO A 195 -7.72 2.92 -15.20
CA PRO A 195 -7.85 4.28 -15.66
C PRO A 195 -8.90 5.06 -14.84
N PRO A 196 -8.73 6.40 -14.75
CA PRO A 196 -9.72 7.25 -14.10
C PRO A 196 -11.08 7.14 -14.80
N LEU A 197 -12.16 7.16 -14.01
CA LEU A 197 -13.54 7.08 -14.52
C LEU A 197 -13.87 8.22 -15.50
N LYS A 198 -13.21 9.37 -15.34
CA LYS A 198 -13.28 10.49 -16.29
C LYS A 198 -12.09 10.41 -17.24
N LYS A 199 -12.36 10.40 -18.55
CA LYS A 199 -11.31 10.44 -19.59
C LYS A 199 -10.37 11.62 -19.33
N GLN A 200 -9.08 11.32 -19.25
CA GLN A 200 -8.00 12.31 -19.22
C GLN A 200 -7.29 12.31 -20.57
N GLU A 201 -6.64 13.42 -20.91
CA GLU A 201 -5.88 13.56 -22.17
C GLU A 201 -4.65 12.65 -22.23
N LYS A 202 -4.12 12.24 -21.07
CA LYS A 202 -2.93 11.38 -20.98
C LYS A 202 -3.31 9.90 -20.96
N GLN A 203 -2.54 9.10 -21.70
CA GLN A 203 -2.65 7.65 -21.66
C GLN A 203 -2.30 7.14 -20.25
N PHE A 204 -3.21 6.37 -19.66
CA PHE A 204 -3.01 5.76 -18.35
C PHE A 204 -2.01 4.61 -18.44
N ILE A 205 -1.05 4.58 -17.51
CA ILE A 205 -0.03 3.53 -17.39
C ILE A 205 -0.15 2.91 -15.99
N PRO A 206 -0.38 1.59 -15.87
CA PRO A 206 -0.41 0.92 -14.59
C PRO A 206 0.89 1.12 -13.79
N SER A 207 0.74 1.27 -12.49
CA SER A 207 1.83 1.52 -11.54
C SER A 207 1.69 0.63 -10.30
N PRO A 208 2.80 0.35 -9.60
CA PRO A 208 2.77 -0.43 -8.36
C PRO A 208 1.85 0.23 -7.31
N SER A 209 0.93 -0.56 -6.75
CA SER A 209 -0.14 -0.08 -5.87
C SER A 209 0.15 -0.25 -4.38
N LEU A 210 1.06 -1.14 -3.99
CA LEU A 210 1.29 -1.55 -2.60
C LEU A 210 1.73 -0.35 -1.75
N ASN A 211 2.75 0.38 -2.19
CA ASN A 211 3.30 1.51 -1.43
C ASN A 211 2.26 2.62 -1.23
N THR A 212 1.51 2.97 -2.28
CA THR A 212 0.48 4.02 -2.24
C THR A 212 -0.62 3.67 -1.23
N ALA A 213 -1.15 2.46 -1.32
CA ALA A 213 -2.28 2.04 -0.49
C ALA A 213 -1.87 1.84 0.98
N ILE A 214 -0.70 1.25 1.24
CA ILE A 214 -0.25 0.97 2.61
C ILE A 214 0.33 2.20 3.30
N SER A 215 1.01 3.10 2.58
CA SER A 215 1.43 4.39 3.15
C SER A 215 0.23 5.19 3.64
N PHE A 216 -0.90 5.14 2.92
CA PHE A 216 -2.15 5.75 3.36
C PHE A 216 -2.69 5.12 4.65
N LEU A 217 -2.71 3.78 4.73
CA LEU A 217 -3.18 3.08 5.94
C LEU A 217 -2.33 3.42 7.15
N ILE A 218 -1.00 3.35 7.01
CA ILE A 218 -0.05 3.70 8.08
C ILE A 218 -0.35 5.11 8.59
N LYS A 219 -0.35 6.10 7.70
CA LYS A 219 -0.59 7.50 8.08
C LYS A 219 -1.95 7.71 8.74
N SER A 220 -2.99 7.09 8.21
CA SER A 220 -4.36 7.29 8.71
C SER A 220 -4.57 6.63 10.08
N VAL A 221 -4.09 5.40 10.27
CA VAL A 221 -4.19 4.68 11.55
C VAL A 221 -3.42 5.40 12.66
N LYS A 222 -2.26 5.98 12.34
CA LYS A 222 -1.47 6.77 13.30
C LYS A 222 -2.13 8.10 13.64
N ALA A 223 -2.80 8.72 12.67
CA ALA A 223 -3.44 10.03 12.83
C ALA A 223 -4.76 9.96 13.61
N PHE A 224 -5.64 8.99 13.35
CA PHE A 224 -7.01 9.02 13.87
C PHE A 224 -7.14 9.10 15.39
N PRO A 225 -6.41 8.30 16.20
CA PRO A 225 -6.52 8.40 17.67
C PRO A 225 -6.06 9.74 18.24
N GLN A 226 -5.29 10.51 17.47
CA GLN A 226 -4.72 11.79 17.88
C GLN A 226 -5.48 12.98 17.28
N GLU A 227 -6.42 12.73 16.37
CA GLU A 227 -7.04 13.80 15.61
C GLU A 227 -8.08 14.53 16.48
N PRO A 228 -7.90 15.85 16.69
CA PRO A 228 -8.85 16.65 17.46
C PRO A 228 -10.10 16.97 16.65
N CYS A 229 -11.22 17.16 17.34
CA CYS A 229 -12.42 17.74 16.76
C CYS A 229 -12.12 19.15 16.24
N GLN A 230 -12.48 19.43 14.99
CA GLN A 230 -12.15 20.73 14.39
C GLN A 230 -12.90 21.91 15.03
N GLN A 231 -13.95 21.64 15.81
CA GLN A 231 -14.72 22.65 16.52
C GLN A 231 -14.25 22.82 17.98
N CYS A 232 -14.31 21.77 18.82
CA CYS A 232 -13.98 21.89 20.24
C CYS A 232 -12.51 21.60 20.58
N LYS A 233 -11.70 21.14 19.61
CA LYS A 233 -10.27 20.83 19.74
C LYS A 233 -9.90 19.69 20.70
N ILE A 234 -10.89 19.01 21.26
CA ILE A 234 -10.72 17.78 22.04
C ILE A 234 -10.61 16.58 21.09
N THR A 235 -9.78 15.59 21.41
CA THR A 235 -9.62 14.34 20.66
C THR A 235 -10.94 13.64 20.43
N CYS A 236 -11.25 13.28 19.18
CA CYS A 236 -12.53 12.66 18.82
C CYS A 236 -12.65 11.21 19.28
N LEU A 237 -11.53 10.50 19.33
CA LEU A 237 -11.48 9.12 19.80
C LEU A 237 -10.98 9.09 21.25
N PRO A 238 -11.62 8.33 22.15
CA PRO A 238 -11.18 8.17 23.52
C PRO A 238 -9.85 7.42 23.59
N ALA A 239 -9.12 7.56 24.69
CA ALA A 239 -7.86 6.84 24.89
C ALA A 239 -8.07 5.32 24.91
N ASN A 240 -9.14 4.86 25.54
CA ASN A 240 -9.55 3.45 25.56
C ASN A 240 -10.58 3.17 24.43
N PRO A 241 -10.29 2.27 23.48
CA PRO A 241 -11.20 1.90 22.39
C PRO A 241 -12.55 1.32 22.86
N GLU A 242 -12.63 0.75 24.06
CA GLU A 242 -13.88 0.23 24.61
C GLU A 242 -14.88 1.32 24.99
N GLU A 243 -14.39 2.55 25.22
CA GLU A 243 -15.22 3.72 25.55
C GLU A 243 -15.74 4.43 24.29
N VAL A 244 -15.44 3.92 23.10
CA VAL A 244 -15.89 4.49 21.83
C VAL A 244 -17.42 4.46 21.77
N VAL A 245 -18.00 5.63 21.56
CA VAL A 245 -19.44 5.80 21.39
C VAL A 245 -19.86 5.25 20.03
N THR A 246 -20.54 4.12 20.03
CA THR A 246 -21.01 3.41 18.82
C THR A 246 -22.38 3.89 18.32
N ASP A 247 -23.18 4.53 19.20
CA ASP A 247 -24.45 5.12 18.81
C ASP A 247 -24.22 6.35 17.92
N GLU A 248 -24.65 6.26 16.67
CA GLU A 248 -24.52 7.32 15.66
C GLU A 248 -25.35 8.58 15.97
N ASN A 249 -26.19 8.56 17.00
CA ASN A 249 -26.99 9.71 17.41
C ASN A 249 -26.47 10.38 18.70
N ALA A 250 -25.47 9.78 19.34
CA ALA A 250 -24.94 10.30 20.59
C ALA A 250 -24.00 11.51 20.36
N ASP A 251 -24.03 12.45 21.29
CA ASP A 251 -23.32 13.75 21.19
C ASP A 251 -21.82 13.62 20.91
N LEU A 252 -21.17 12.63 21.54
CA LEU A 252 -19.73 12.36 21.45
C LEU A 252 -19.36 11.36 20.35
N HIS A 253 -20.31 10.93 19.53
CA HIS A 253 -20.00 10.09 18.38
C HIS A 253 -19.04 10.81 17.43
N ALA A 254 -17.97 10.13 17.03
CA ALA A 254 -16.95 10.69 16.14
C ALA A 254 -17.37 10.53 14.67
N GLU A 255 -17.71 11.65 14.04
CA GLU A 255 -18.07 11.73 12.62
C GLU A 255 -16.88 12.16 11.78
N ARG A 256 -16.66 11.44 10.67
CA ARG A 256 -15.64 11.79 9.68
C ARG A 256 -16.29 12.41 8.45
N LEU A 257 -15.92 13.65 8.15
CA LEU A 257 -16.44 14.36 6.99
C LEU A 257 -15.68 14.01 5.70
N TYR A 258 -16.28 14.31 4.55
CA TYR A 258 -15.66 14.14 3.22
C TYR A 258 -14.34 14.93 3.05
N CYS A 259 -14.18 16.04 3.77
CA CYS A 259 -12.93 16.81 3.77
C CYS A 259 -11.78 16.06 4.48
N GLY A 260 -12.10 14.97 5.18
CA GLY A 260 -11.20 14.06 5.85
C GLY A 260 -11.05 14.28 7.35
N HIS A 261 -11.59 15.38 7.88
CA HIS A 261 -11.42 15.77 9.27
C HIS A 261 -12.53 15.22 10.18
N LEU A 262 -12.20 15.06 11.46
CA LEU A 262 -13.11 14.55 12.49
C LEU A 262 -13.86 15.64 13.27
N PHE A 263 -15.10 15.33 13.65
CA PHE A 263 -15.92 16.12 14.55
C PHE A 263 -16.68 15.22 15.52
N HIS A 264 -16.94 15.68 16.75
CA HIS A 264 -18.03 15.10 17.54
C HIS A 264 -19.37 15.47 16.89
N LEU A 265 -20.35 14.58 16.92
CA LEU A 265 -21.67 14.80 16.32
C LEU A 265 -22.33 16.09 16.84
N LYS A 266 -22.32 16.32 18.15
CA LYS A 266 -22.86 17.56 18.75
C LYS A 266 -22.16 18.80 18.21
N CYS A 267 -20.83 18.73 18.11
CA CYS A 267 -20.02 19.83 17.59
C CYS A 267 -20.31 20.11 16.12
N LEU A 268 -20.47 19.06 15.31
CA LEU A 268 -20.85 19.18 13.92
C LEU A 268 -22.25 19.80 13.77
N VAL A 269 -23.24 19.29 14.50
CA VAL A 269 -24.61 19.82 14.48
C VAL A 269 -24.64 21.29 14.90
N THR A 270 -23.91 21.63 15.96
CA THR A 270 -23.79 23.03 16.42
C THR A 270 -23.15 23.89 15.35
N TYR A 271 -22.04 23.43 14.76
CA TYR A 271 -21.33 24.15 13.71
C TYR A 271 -22.17 24.35 12.45
N MET A 272 -23.00 23.38 12.08
CA MET A 272 -23.89 23.47 10.91
C MET A 272 -25.10 24.38 11.16
N LYS A 273 -25.48 24.63 12.43
CA LYS A 273 -26.60 25.50 12.82
C LYS A 273 -26.22 26.94 13.16
N THR A 274 -24.93 27.25 13.32
CA THR A 274 -24.46 28.63 13.58
C THR A 274 -24.08 29.33 12.27
N PRO A 275 -24.14 30.66 12.14
CA PRO A 275 -23.59 31.37 10.98
C PRO A 275 -22.05 31.34 10.99
N PRO A 276 -21.37 31.66 9.87
CA PRO A 276 -21.91 32.04 8.57
C PRO A 276 -22.36 30.83 7.73
N PHE A 277 -23.41 31.02 6.92
CA PHE A 277 -23.93 29.99 5.99
C PHE A 277 -23.59 30.25 4.52
N HIS A 278 -23.18 31.47 4.16
CA HIS A 278 -22.94 31.86 2.77
C HIS A 278 -21.82 31.04 2.10
N GLY A 279 -22.13 30.44 0.94
CA GLY A 279 -21.18 29.65 0.16
C GLY A 279 -20.99 28.22 0.69
N GLY A 280 -21.91 27.75 1.53
CA GLY A 280 -21.85 26.49 2.24
C GLY A 280 -20.89 26.50 3.42
N LYS A 281 -21.21 25.70 4.44
CA LYS A 281 -20.32 25.49 5.60
C LYS A 281 -18.97 24.94 5.15
N LYS A 282 -17.87 25.53 5.63
CA LYS A 282 -16.49 25.15 5.29
C LYS A 282 -15.81 24.55 6.51
N CYS A 283 -14.98 23.53 6.32
CA CYS A 283 -14.19 22.99 7.42
C CYS A 283 -13.25 24.08 7.97
N PRO A 284 -13.24 24.35 9.29
CA PRO A 284 -12.39 25.39 9.87
C PRO A 284 -10.90 25.21 9.56
N SER A 285 -10.46 23.97 9.37
CA SER A 285 -9.03 23.66 9.21
C SER A 285 -8.56 23.62 7.77
N CYS A 286 -9.41 23.22 6.82
CA CYS A 286 -8.99 23.04 5.42
C CYS A 286 -9.81 23.84 4.39
N GLY A 287 -10.81 24.60 4.83
CA GLY A 287 -11.61 25.48 3.96
C GLY A 287 -12.50 24.77 2.93
N LYS A 288 -12.44 23.44 2.83
CA LYS A 288 -13.30 22.64 1.95
C LYS A 288 -14.74 22.63 2.47
N ARG A 289 -15.71 22.61 1.56
CA ARG A 289 -17.13 22.54 1.92
C ARG A 289 -17.40 21.26 2.73
N VAL A 290 -18.06 21.42 3.87
CA VAL A 290 -18.59 20.35 4.69
C VAL A 290 -19.88 19.87 4.03
N TYR A 291 -19.94 18.57 3.77
CA TYR A 291 -21.15 17.88 3.34
C TYR A 291 -21.40 16.73 4.31
N HIS A 292 -22.64 16.53 4.68
CA HIS A 292 -23.05 15.48 5.61
C HIS A 292 -24.45 15.02 5.24
N ASP A 293 -24.65 13.72 5.03
CA ASP A 293 -25.90 13.18 4.46
C ASP A 293 -27.12 13.44 5.35
N LYS A 294 -26.92 13.44 6.69
CA LYS A 294 -28.00 13.79 7.65
C LYS A 294 -28.35 15.30 7.65
N TRP A 295 -27.61 16.16 6.93
CA TRP A 295 -27.71 17.62 6.97
C TRP A 295 -27.75 18.26 5.56
N GLY A 296 -28.63 17.74 4.70
CA GLY A 296 -28.90 18.30 3.36
C GLY A 296 -29.76 19.56 3.34
N LEU A 297 -29.44 20.58 4.15
CA LEU A 297 -30.16 21.86 4.15
C LEU A 297 -29.48 22.88 3.24
N SER A 298 -30.26 23.65 2.48
CA SER A 298 -29.73 24.76 1.69
C SER A 298 -29.32 25.94 2.58
N ASP A 299 -28.29 26.69 2.17
CA ASP A 299 -27.76 27.83 2.93
C ASP A 299 -28.88 28.83 3.31
N LYS A 300 -29.80 29.13 2.38
CA LYS A 300 -30.94 30.04 2.61
C LYS A 300 -31.90 29.52 3.68
N LEU A 301 -32.16 28.21 3.70
CA LEU A 301 -33.07 27.61 4.68
C LEU A 301 -32.42 27.52 6.07
N ALA A 302 -31.11 27.27 6.12
CA ALA A 302 -30.34 27.29 7.37
C ALA A 302 -30.31 28.70 7.98
N GLU A 303 -30.07 29.72 7.16
CA GLU A 303 -30.06 31.12 7.57
C GLU A 303 -31.42 31.60 8.08
N ALA A 304 -32.50 31.30 7.36
CA ALA A 304 -33.86 31.65 7.80
C ALA A 304 -34.25 30.98 9.13
N ARG A 305 -33.89 29.71 9.32
CA ARG A 305 -34.14 28.99 10.58
C ARG A 305 -33.34 29.57 11.75
N TRP A 306 -32.07 29.91 11.52
CA TRP A 306 -31.23 30.53 12.54
C TRP A 306 -31.75 31.92 12.91
N ALA A 307 -32.06 32.77 11.93
CA ALA A 307 -32.60 34.11 12.17
C ALA A 307 -33.94 34.07 12.93
N HIS A 308 -34.83 33.14 12.62
CA HIS A 308 -36.08 32.94 13.35
C HIS A 308 -35.83 32.48 14.80
N GLN A 309 -34.86 31.58 15.02
CA GLN A 309 -34.50 31.13 16.37
C GLN A 309 -33.89 32.28 17.19
N GLU A 310 -33.04 33.10 16.58
CA GLU A 310 -32.43 34.25 17.21
C GLU A 310 -33.47 35.34 17.55
N ALA A 311 -34.40 35.64 16.63
CA ALA A 311 -35.50 36.56 16.88
C ALA A 311 -36.35 36.12 18.08
N ARG A 312 -36.72 34.84 18.15
CA ARG A 312 -37.46 34.28 19.29
C ARG A 312 -36.68 34.37 20.61
N MET A 313 -35.36 34.16 20.58
CA MET A 313 -34.52 34.32 21.77
C MET A 313 -34.48 35.77 22.25
N ARG A 314 -34.43 36.74 21.34
CA ARG A 314 -34.50 38.17 21.68
C ARG A 314 -35.85 38.54 22.28
N GLU A 315 -36.95 38.08 21.68
CA GLU A 315 -38.30 38.29 22.23
C GLU A 315 -38.43 37.73 23.66
N LEU A 316 -37.90 36.52 23.92
CA LEU A 316 -37.91 35.94 25.27
C LEU A 316 -37.04 36.72 26.25
N ALA A 317 -35.88 37.21 25.82
CA ALA A 317 -35.01 38.03 26.65
C ALA A 317 -35.64 39.39 26.98
N GLU A 318 -36.31 40.03 26.01
CA GLU A 318 -37.08 41.26 26.24
C GLU A 318 -38.23 41.04 27.23
N VAL A 319 -38.90 39.88 27.18
CA VAL A 319 -39.92 39.50 28.16
C VAL A 319 -39.30 39.29 29.55
N GLU A 320 -38.17 38.60 29.66
CA GLU A 320 -37.47 38.43 30.94
C GLU A 320 -37.01 39.76 31.55
N GLU A 321 -36.46 40.67 30.74
CA GLU A 321 -36.06 42.02 31.15
C GLU A 321 -37.26 42.86 31.58
N PHE A 322 -38.42 42.71 30.93
CA PHE A 322 -39.66 43.38 31.34
C PHE A 322 -40.16 42.93 32.73
N PHE A 323 -39.84 41.69 33.16
CA PHE A 323 -40.24 41.13 34.44
C PHE A 323 -39.19 41.26 35.56
N SER A 324 -38.01 41.81 35.28
CA SER A 324 -36.92 42.08 36.24
C SER A 324 -36.86 43.52 36.71
#